data_AF-A0A7J2YWJ8-F1
#
_entry.id   AF-A0A7J2YWJ8-F1
#
_cell.length_a   1.000
_cell.length_b   1.000
_cell.length_c   1.000
_cell.angle_alpha   90.00
_cell.angle_beta   90.00
_cell.angle_gamma   90.00
#
_symmetry.space_group_name_H-M   'P 1'
#
loop_
_entity.id
_entity.type
_entity.pdbx_description
1 polymer ?
#
loop_
_entity_poly.entity_id
_entity_poly.type
_entity_poly.pdbx_seq_one_letter_code
_entity_poly.pdbx_strand_id
1 'polypeptide(L)'
;MGNVLQSTRNGQKDLTSMLNTLNAECRNCAPASPLECINRCQVYKLKNELRSLSQTMDNPNYIKELFNVLKNETRLHILKAIAEGRYSVSQLQQELKKTGRTHSQETINEEYLQPLMAVGLANESRDEYYATHFGGRLTEILGIFPEFADVLPAHSECYEETLLRSLLAGPKTFEEIESVISPKIASRILKRLREVGLIVTPEDRDYVFFFKSKRDPNKETFTETERKVYERIPSQGISAGRLSKETSLSMRRTYKYLRGLKGKKLIFVRKTPKAYALTCKGEMLASVLESLHEIVEETWNSSQKVFHANENA
;
A
#
# COMPACT_ATOMS: atom_id res chain seq x y z
N MET A 1 15.62 19.61 12.88
CA MET A 1 15.06 19.49 11.50
C MET A 1 14.00 18.41 11.59
N GLY A 2 12.72 18.67 11.80
CA GLY A 2 11.87 19.80 11.42
C GLY A 2 10.66 19.15 10.77
N ASN A 3 9.59 18.94 11.55
CA ASN A 3 8.36 18.23 11.20
C ASN A 3 7.88 18.51 9.77
N VAL A 4 7.82 17.47 8.95
CA VAL A 4 7.02 17.43 7.73
C VAL A 4 6.24 16.13 7.81
N LEU A 5 4.92 16.27 8.00
CA LEU A 5 3.81 15.29 7.92
C LEU A 5 2.77 15.60 9.01
N GLN A 6 2.30 16.85 9.06
CA GLN A 6 0.89 17.08 9.34
C GLN A 6 0.22 17.19 7.98
N SER A 7 -0.17 16.03 7.44
CA SER A 7 -1.02 15.99 6.25
C SER A 7 -2.37 16.58 6.64
N THR A 8 -2.77 17.59 5.88
CA THR A 8 -4.02 18.33 5.96
C THR A 8 -5.23 17.40 5.94
N ARG A 9 -5.80 17.16 7.12
CA ARG A 9 -7.08 16.46 7.34
C ARG A 9 -8.30 17.35 7.07
N ASN A 10 -8.19 18.30 6.15
CA ASN A 10 -9.24 19.28 5.83
C ASN A 10 -9.70 19.08 4.38
N GLY A 11 -10.72 18.24 4.19
CA GLY A 11 -11.39 18.10 2.89
C GLY A 11 -12.34 16.91 2.76
N GLN A 12 -12.08 15.78 3.42
CA GLN A 12 -12.99 14.63 3.38
C GLN A 12 -14.16 14.84 4.35
N LYS A 13 -15.34 15.14 3.81
CA LYS A 13 -16.59 14.99 4.55
C LYS A 13 -16.74 13.50 4.89
N ASP A 14 -16.59 13.14 6.17
CA ASP A 14 -16.91 11.82 6.71
C ASP A 14 -18.26 11.34 6.15
N LEU A 15 -18.32 10.10 5.66
CA LEU A 15 -19.53 9.47 5.10
C LEU A 15 -20.72 9.62 6.06
N THR A 16 -20.45 9.55 7.36
CA THR A 16 -21.43 9.73 8.43
C THR A 16 -21.98 11.16 8.47
N SER A 17 -21.10 12.16 8.32
CA SER A 17 -21.49 13.58 8.26
C SER A 17 -22.36 13.85 7.03
N MET A 18 -21.96 13.33 5.86
CA MET A 18 -22.72 13.47 4.63
C MET A 18 -24.12 12.83 4.74
N LEU A 19 -24.20 11.63 5.30
CA LEU A 19 -25.48 10.95 5.54
C LEU A 19 -26.37 11.70 6.52
N ASN A 20 -25.81 12.32 7.56
CA ASN A 20 -26.59 13.13 8.51
C ASN A 20 -27.16 14.38 7.86
N THR A 21 -26.38 15.08 7.03
CA THR A 21 -26.85 16.24 6.25
C THR A 21 -27.97 15.83 5.31
N LEU A 22 -27.75 14.77 4.52
CA LEU A 22 -28.74 14.24 3.60
C LEU A 22 -30.02 13.79 4.33
N ASN A 23 -29.90 13.07 5.45
CA ASN A 23 -31.07 12.66 6.26
C ASN A 23 -31.88 13.86 6.76
N ALA A 24 -31.23 14.96 7.17
CA ALA A 24 -31.93 16.18 7.58
C ALA A 24 -32.71 16.80 6.41
N GLU A 25 -32.14 16.84 5.21
CA GLU A 25 -32.83 17.28 4.00
C GLU A 25 -34.01 16.35 3.64
N CYS A 26 -33.82 15.03 3.78
CA CYS A 26 -34.86 14.04 3.50
C CYS A 26 -36.06 14.15 4.44
N ARG A 27 -35.84 14.47 5.72
CA ARG A 27 -36.94 14.66 6.69
C ARG A 27 -37.88 15.80 6.32
N ASN A 28 -37.37 16.77 5.56
CA ASN A 28 -38.14 17.91 5.07
C ASN A 28 -38.68 17.68 3.63
N CYS A 29 -38.44 16.51 3.04
CA CYS A 29 -38.90 16.17 1.71
C CYS A 29 -40.35 15.69 1.73
N ALA A 30 -41.19 16.22 0.83
CA ALA A 30 -42.57 15.80 0.63
C ALA A 30 -42.75 15.22 -0.79
N PRO A 31 -42.30 13.98 -1.05
CA PRO A 31 -42.39 13.39 -2.38
C PRO A 31 -43.85 13.12 -2.75
N ALA A 32 -44.22 13.33 -4.03
CA ALA A 32 -45.60 13.10 -4.47
C ALA A 32 -45.97 11.60 -4.49
N SER A 33 -44.97 10.71 -4.50
CA SER A 33 -45.16 9.27 -4.38
C SER A 33 -43.89 8.57 -3.85
N PRO A 34 -44.00 7.34 -3.31
CA PRO A 34 -42.84 6.53 -2.95
C PRO A 34 -41.87 6.28 -4.12
N LEU A 35 -42.39 6.15 -5.35
CA LEU A 35 -41.58 5.97 -6.56
C LEU A 35 -40.73 7.19 -6.87
N GLU A 36 -41.19 8.39 -6.55
CA GLU A 36 -40.40 9.60 -6.72
C GLU A 36 -39.21 9.63 -5.76
N CYS A 37 -39.41 9.20 -4.51
CA CYS A 37 -38.33 9.05 -3.54
C CYS A 37 -37.29 8.02 -4.02
N ILE A 38 -37.72 6.84 -4.47
CA ILE A 38 -36.82 5.79 -4.98
C ILE A 38 -35.98 6.29 -6.18
N ASN A 39 -36.61 7.01 -7.11
CA ASN A 39 -35.96 7.41 -8.36
C ASN A 39 -35.13 8.70 -8.27
N ARG A 40 -35.44 9.61 -7.32
CA ARG A 40 -34.86 10.96 -7.28
C ARG A 40 -34.18 11.32 -5.96
N CYS A 41 -34.42 10.58 -4.88
CA CYS A 41 -33.83 10.90 -3.57
C CYS A 41 -32.39 10.41 -3.48
N GLN A 42 -31.45 11.35 -3.33
CA GLN A 42 -30.04 11.04 -3.12
C GLN A 42 -29.80 10.25 -1.82
N VAL A 43 -30.61 10.49 -0.79
CA VAL A 43 -30.50 9.79 0.49
C VAL A 43 -30.88 8.33 0.34
N TYR A 44 -31.98 8.07 -0.37
CA TYR A 44 -32.40 6.71 -0.67
C TYR A 44 -31.33 5.99 -1.49
N LYS A 45 -30.85 6.63 -2.56
CA LYS A 45 -29.80 6.10 -3.43
C LYS A 45 -28.53 5.74 -2.64
N LEU A 46 -28.02 6.67 -1.84
CA LEU A 46 -26.81 6.46 -1.04
C LEU A 46 -26.99 5.37 0.03
N LYS A 47 -28.15 5.32 0.71
CA LYS A 47 -28.46 4.25 1.66
C LYS A 47 -28.55 2.89 0.98
N ASN A 48 -29.11 2.84 -0.24
CA ASN A 48 -29.20 1.60 -1.01
C ASN A 48 -27.81 1.13 -1.49
N GLU A 49 -26.99 2.04 -1.99
CA GLU A 49 -25.59 1.75 -2.34
C GLU A 49 -24.82 1.23 -1.11
N LEU A 50 -24.95 1.89 0.04
CA LEU A 50 -24.28 1.46 1.27
C LEU A 50 -24.77 0.10 1.78
N ARG A 51 -26.07 -0.20 1.62
CA ARG A 51 -26.64 -1.52 1.98
C ARG A 51 -26.05 -2.62 1.11
N SER A 52 -26.07 -2.42 -0.21
CA SER A 52 -25.52 -3.39 -1.16
C SER A 52 -24.02 -3.59 -0.92
N LEU A 53 -23.29 -2.49 -0.73
CA LEU A 53 -21.85 -2.54 -0.46
C LEU A 53 -21.54 -3.29 0.85
N SER A 54 -22.33 -3.06 1.91
CA SER A 54 -22.17 -3.81 3.16
C SER A 54 -22.35 -5.31 2.94
N GLN A 55 -23.35 -5.73 2.18
CA GLN A 55 -23.54 -7.17 1.89
C GLN A 55 -22.34 -7.76 1.14
N THR A 56 -21.74 -7.00 0.23
CA THR A 56 -20.53 -7.42 -0.49
C THR A 56 -19.31 -7.49 0.44
N MET A 57 -19.17 -6.54 1.35
CA MET A 57 -18.02 -6.44 2.26
C MET A 57 -18.01 -7.48 3.38
N ASP A 58 -19.15 -8.15 3.65
CA ASP A 58 -19.22 -9.33 4.52
C ASP A 58 -18.36 -10.50 4.00
N ASN A 59 -17.99 -10.51 2.72
CA ASN A 59 -17.07 -11.50 2.16
C ASN A 59 -15.66 -11.34 2.79
N PRO A 60 -15.09 -12.36 3.45
CA PRO A 60 -13.75 -12.28 4.02
C PRO A 60 -12.65 -12.04 2.97
N ASN A 61 -12.92 -12.30 1.69
CA ASN A 61 -12.02 -12.03 0.58
C ASN A 61 -12.25 -10.66 -0.09
N TYR A 62 -13.15 -9.82 0.43
CA TYR A 62 -13.53 -8.56 -0.21
C TYR A 62 -12.33 -7.66 -0.56
N ILE A 63 -11.42 -7.42 0.39
CA ILE A 63 -10.22 -6.59 0.14
C ILE A 63 -9.37 -7.16 -1.00
N LYS A 64 -9.22 -8.49 -1.05
CA LYS A 64 -8.46 -9.16 -2.10
C LYS A 64 -9.13 -8.99 -3.46
N GLU A 65 -10.45 -9.17 -3.53
CA GLU A 65 -11.24 -8.99 -4.75
C GLU A 65 -11.17 -7.54 -5.23
N LEU A 66 -11.35 -6.58 -4.31
CA LEU A 66 -11.24 -5.15 -4.57
C LEU A 66 -9.88 -4.78 -5.19
N PHE A 67 -8.77 -5.18 -4.56
CA PHE A 67 -7.44 -4.90 -5.11
C PHE A 67 -7.21 -5.56 -6.46
N ASN A 68 -7.68 -6.80 -6.65
CA ASN A 68 -7.55 -7.48 -7.94
C ASN A 68 -8.40 -6.82 -9.05
N VAL A 69 -9.55 -6.23 -8.71
CA VAL A 69 -10.34 -5.40 -9.65
C VAL A 69 -9.58 -4.13 -10.02
N LEU A 70 -9.02 -3.42 -9.03
CA LEU A 70 -8.31 -2.15 -9.23
C LEU A 70 -6.96 -2.29 -9.94
N LYS A 71 -6.31 -3.46 -9.84
CA LYS A 71 -5.06 -3.78 -10.56
C LYS A 71 -5.24 -4.04 -12.05
N ASN A 72 -6.47 -4.00 -12.58
CA ASN A 72 -6.69 -4.05 -14.01
C ASN A 72 -6.73 -2.63 -14.59
N GLU A 73 -5.79 -2.32 -15.47
CA GLU A 73 -5.63 -0.98 -16.06
C GLU A 73 -6.89 -0.49 -16.78
N THR A 74 -7.59 -1.37 -17.49
CA THR A 74 -8.81 -1.02 -18.23
C THR A 74 -9.98 -0.75 -17.28
N ARG A 75 -10.13 -1.55 -16.21
CA ARG A 75 -11.14 -1.31 -15.17
C ARG A 75 -10.89 0.01 -14.45
N LEU A 76 -9.63 0.29 -14.12
CA LEU A 76 -9.27 1.54 -13.47
C LEU A 76 -9.53 2.76 -14.38
N HIS A 77 -9.27 2.62 -15.68
CA HIS A 77 -9.59 3.67 -16.66
C HIS A 77 -11.09 3.92 -16.77
N ILE A 78 -11.91 2.87 -16.86
CA ILE A 78 -13.37 2.99 -16.86
C ILE A 78 -13.86 3.64 -15.56
N LEU A 79 -13.35 3.19 -14.41
CA LEU A 79 -13.72 3.74 -13.10
C LEU A 79 -13.46 5.26 -13.03
N LYS A 80 -12.30 5.71 -13.53
CA LYS A 80 -11.97 7.15 -13.63
C LYS A 80 -12.98 7.89 -14.52
N ALA A 81 -13.30 7.36 -15.70
CA ALA A 81 -14.26 7.99 -16.60
C ALA A 81 -15.65 8.12 -15.94
N ILE A 82 -16.18 7.04 -15.36
CA ILE A 82 -17.51 7.03 -14.73
C ILE A 82 -17.55 7.75 -13.37
N ALA A 83 -16.41 8.15 -12.81
CA ALA A 83 -16.33 9.04 -11.66
C ALA A 83 -16.58 10.51 -12.05
N GLU A 84 -16.26 10.88 -13.30
CA GLU A 84 -16.46 12.23 -13.83
C GLU A 84 -17.85 12.44 -14.45
N GLY A 85 -18.55 11.35 -14.78
CA GLY A 85 -19.86 11.42 -15.44
C GLY A 85 -20.57 10.09 -15.57
N ARG A 86 -21.68 10.08 -16.33
CA ARG A 86 -22.45 8.88 -16.65
C ARG A 86 -22.20 8.46 -18.08
N TYR A 87 -22.05 7.16 -18.30
CA TYR A 87 -21.71 6.64 -19.62
C TYR A 87 -22.50 5.38 -19.94
N SER A 88 -23.08 5.32 -21.12
CA SER A 88 -23.51 4.06 -21.73
C SER A 88 -22.31 3.21 -22.16
N VAL A 89 -22.51 1.91 -22.38
CA VAL A 89 -21.48 1.00 -22.90
C VAL A 89 -20.90 1.50 -24.22
N SER A 90 -21.74 2.08 -25.08
CA SER A 90 -21.31 2.63 -26.37
C SER A 90 -20.35 3.81 -26.22
N GLN A 91 -20.58 4.69 -25.24
CA GLN A 91 -19.71 5.82 -24.94
C GLN A 91 -18.41 5.32 -24.30
N LEU A 92 -18.46 4.38 -23.35
CA LEU A 92 -17.26 3.75 -22.79
C LEU A 92 -16.41 3.06 -23.86
N GLN A 93 -17.04 2.39 -24.82
CA GLN A 93 -16.33 1.80 -25.95
C GLN A 93 -15.60 2.86 -26.79
N GLN A 94 -16.20 4.04 -26.98
CA GLN A 94 -15.54 5.15 -27.67
C GLN A 94 -14.38 5.73 -26.85
N GLU A 95 -14.54 5.91 -25.54
CA GLU A 95 -13.46 6.36 -24.65
C GLU A 95 -12.26 5.39 -24.68
N LEU A 96 -12.52 4.09 -24.60
CA LEU A 96 -11.47 3.06 -24.69
C LEU A 96 -10.75 3.09 -26.04
N LYS A 97 -11.47 3.31 -27.14
CA LYS A 97 -10.85 3.45 -28.47
C LYS A 97 -9.88 4.63 -28.56
N LYS A 98 -10.14 5.74 -27.86
CA LYS A 98 -9.22 6.90 -27.81
C LYS A 98 -7.87 6.53 -27.16
N THR A 99 -7.86 5.55 -26.27
CA THR A 99 -6.64 5.03 -25.61
C THR A 99 -6.04 3.82 -26.32
N GLY A 100 -6.51 3.50 -27.53
CA GLY A 100 -6.01 2.38 -28.35
C GLY A 100 -6.61 1.01 -28.00
N ARG A 101 -7.59 0.96 -27.09
CA ARG A 101 -8.23 -0.29 -26.66
C ARG A 101 -9.51 -0.54 -27.46
N THR A 102 -9.53 -1.60 -28.26
CA THR A 102 -10.71 -1.98 -29.04
C THR A 102 -11.32 -3.25 -28.47
N HIS A 103 -12.45 -3.11 -27.78
CA HIS A 103 -13.19 -4.21 -27.17
C HIS A 103 -14.64 -4.23 -27.66
N SER A 104 -15.27 -5.41 -27.69
CA SER A 104 -16.71 -5.51 -27.91
C SER A 104 -17.47 -4.95 -26.71
N GLN A 105 -18.74 -4.58 -26.90
CA GLN A 105 -19.59 -4.13 -25.80
C GLN A 105 -19.81 -5.23 -24.76
N GLU A 106 -19.91 -6.49 -25.22
CA GLU A 106 -19.99 -7.68 -24.37
C GLU A 106 -18.76 -7.80 -23.47
N THR A 107 -17.54 -7.69 -24.03
CA THR A 107 -16.31 -7.69 -23.22
C THR A 107 -16.28 -6.52 -22.23
N ILE A 108 -16.74 -5.33 -22.62
CA ILE A 108 -16.78 -4.19 -21.70
C ILE A 108 -17.71 -4.46 -20.51
N ASN A 109 -18.86 -5.07 -20.77
CA ASN A 109 -19.81 -5.44 -19.73
C ASN A 109 -19.24 -6.53 -18.83
N GLU A 110 -18.85 -7.67 -19.39
CA GLU A 110 -18.49 -8.87 -18.63
C GLU A 110 -17.12 -8.75 -17.94
N GLU A 111 -16.12 -8.23 -18.63
CA GLU A 111 -14.74 -8.24 -18.13
C GLU A 111 -14.39 -7.00 -17.33
N TYR A 112 -15.12 -5.88 -17.50
CA TYR A 112 -14.76 -4.62 -16.85
C TYR A 112 -15.85 -4.04 -15.95
N LEU A 113 -17.07 -3.85 -16.45
CA LEU A 113 -18.16 -3.24 -15.66
C LEU A 113 -18.67 -4.18 -14.57
N GLN A 114 -18.95 -5.45 -14.90
CA GLN A 114 -19.44 -6.43 -13.92
C GLN A 114 -18.47 -6.59 -12.73
N PRO A 115 -17.14 -6.72 -12.92
CA PRO A 115 -16.22 -6.74 -11.79
C PRO A 115 -16.22 -5.45 -10.95
N LEU A 116 -16.33 -4.27 -11.57
CA LEU A 116 -16.42 -3.00 -10.83
C LEU A 116 -17.71 -2.91 -10.00
N MET A 117 -18.83 -3.38 -10.53
CA MET A 117 -20.11 -3.42 -9.81
C MET A 117 -20.09 -4.49 -8.70
N ALA A 118 -19.46 -5.64 -8.94
CA ALA A 118 -19.37 -6.73 -7.99
C ALA A 118 -18.67 -6.32 -6.67
N VAL A 119 -17.66 -5.44 -6.75
CA VAL A 119 -16.99 -4.86 -5.56
C VAL A 119 -17.55 -3.49 -5.16
N GLY A 120 -18.71 -3.10 -5.72
CA GLY A 120 -19.45 -1.90 -5.34
C GLY A 120 -18.78 -0.56 -5.73
N LEU A 121 -17.86 -0.56 -6.70
CA LEU A 121 -17.22 0.66 -7.21
C LEU A 121 -18.05 1.38 -8.27
N ALA A 122 -18.83 0.63 -9.04
CA ALA A 122 -19.71 1.13 -10.08
C ALA A 122 -21.15 0.69 -9.84
N ASN A 123 -22.10 1.37 -10.46
CA ASN A 123 -23.49 0.96 -10.51
C ASN A 123 -24.14 1.42 -11.83
N GLU A 124 -25.31 0.87 -12.12
CA GLU A 124 -26.05 1.10 -13.35
C GLU A 124 -27.41 1.74 -13.06
N SER A 125 -27.80 2.72 -13.89
CA SER A 125 -29.13 3.29 -13.86
C SER A 125 -29.53 3.75 -15.26
N ARG A 126 -30.63 3.21 -15.79
CA ARG A 126 -31.16 3.56 -17.13
C ARG A 126 -30.12 3.34 -18.23
N ASP A 127 -29.47 2.17 -18.23
CA ASP A 127 -28.44 1.78 -19.20
C ASP A 127 -27.18 2.68 -19.21
N GLU A 128 -27.00 3.48 -18.16
CA GLU A 128 -25.81 4.30 -17.92
C GLU A 128 -25.08 3.84 -16.65
N TYR A 129 -23.76 3.77 -16.75
CA TYR A 129 -22.86 3.42 -15.67
C TYR A 129 -22.28 4.67 -15.02
N TYR A 130 -22.15 4.63 -13.69
CA TYR A 130 -21.60 5.71 -12.89
C TYR A 130 -20.82 5.14 -11.69
N ALA A 131 -19.84 5.88 -11.18
CA ALA A 131 -19.13 5.48 -9.95
C ALA A 131 -20.06 5.62 -8.74
N THR A 132 -20.09 4.63 -7.85
CA THR A 132 -20.74 4.79 -6.54
C THR A 132 -20.01 5.85 -5.72
N HIS A 133 -20.61 6.31 -4.63
CA HIS A 133 -19.89 7.22 -3.72
C HIS A 133 -18.58 6.61 -3.21
N PHE A 134 -18.59 5.31 -2.91
CA PHE A 134 -17.40 4.55 -2.53
C PHE A 134 -16.37 4.50 -3.67
N GLY A 135 -16.79 4.16 -4.89
CA GLY A 135 -15.92 4.14 -6.07
C GLY A 135 -15.29 5.51 -6.39
N GLY A 136 -16.05 6.60 -6.24
CA GLY A 136 -15.54 7.96 -6.40
C GLY A 136 -14.44 8.30 -5.41
N ARG A 137 -14.65 8.03 -4.12
CA ARG A 137 -13.62 8.23 -3.08
C ARG A 137 -12.34 7.43 -3.34
N LEU A 138 -12.49 6.18 -3.78
CA LEU A 138 -11.34 5.33 -4.12
C LEU A 138 -10.58 5.87 -5.33
N THR A 139 -11.30 6.38 -6.32
CA THR A 139 -10.71 6.99 -7.52
C THR A 139 -9.84 8.19 -7.18
N GLU A 140 -10.27 9.05 -6.25
CA GLU A 140 -9.49 10.19 -5.76
C GLU A 140 -8.16 9.75 -5.14
N ILE A 141 -8.17 8.73 -4.28
CA ILE A 141 -6.95 8.18 -3.67
C ILE A 141 -6.03 7.58 -4.74
N LEU A 142 -6.58 6.79 -5.66
CA LEU A 142 -5.82 6.17 -6.73
C LEU A 142 -5.18 7.21 -7.67
N GLY A 143 -5.73 8.42 -7.73
CA GLY A 143 -5.13 9.56 -8.43
C GLY A 143 -3.75 9.98 -7.89
N ILE A 144 -3.44 9.67 -6.63
CA ILE A 144 -2.14 9.97 -6.00
C ILE A 144 -1.02 9.12 -6.61
N PHE A 145 -1.34 7.90 -7.07
CA PHE A 145 -0.38 6.96 -7.64
C PHE A 145 -0.90 6.39 -8.98
N PRO A 146 -0.70 7.11 -10.10
CA PRO A 146 -1.28 6.75 -11.40
C PRO A 146 -0.89 5.36 -11.92
N GLU A 147 0.30 4.86 -11.57
CA GLU A 147 0.83 3.56 -12.01
C GLU A 147 0.29 2.37 -11.19
N PHE A 148 -0.74 2.58 -10.35
CA PHE A 148 -1.24 1.56 -9.42
C PHE A 148 -1.52 0.20 -10.09
N ALA A 149 -2.15 0.21 -11.27
CA ALA A 149 -2.55 -1.00 -11.97
C ALA A 149 -1.37 -1.83 -12.53
N ASP A 150 -0.23 -1.18 -12.82
CA ASP A 150 0.85 -1.82 -13.58
C ASP A 150 1.99 -2.33 -12.69
N VAL A 151 2.02 -1.88 -11.44
CA VAL A 151 3.14 -2.10 -10.53
C VAL A 151 3.02 -3.42 -9.76
N LEU A 152 1.80 -3.83 -9.42
CA LEU A 152 1.53 -5.03 -8.62
C LEU A 152 0.87 -6.13 -9.46
N PRO A 153 1.15 -7.41 -9.18
CA PRO A 153 0.56 -8.49 -9.96
C PRO A 153 -0.96 -8.55 -9.80
N ALA A 154 -1.67 -8.53 -10.92
CA ALA A 154 -3.09 -8.83 -10.97
C ALA A 154 -3.35 -10.29 -10.55
N HIS A 155 -4.53 -10.57 -9.99
CA HIS A 155 -4.94 -11.90 -9.52
C HIS A 155 -3.99 -12.52 -8.49
N SER A 156 -3.53 -11.71 -7.54
CA SER A 156 -2.67 -12.16 -6.44
C SER A 156 -3.48 -12.36 -5.15
N GLU A 157 -2.90 -13.12 -4.22
CA GLU A 157 -3.36 -13.24 -2.82
C GLU A 157 -3.00 -12.01 -1.97
N CYS A 158 -2.70 -10.88 -2.61
CA CYS A 158 -2.40 -9.60 -1.97
C CYS A 158 -1.20 -9.60 -1.01
N TYR A 159 -0.23 -10.49 -1.22
CA TYR A 159 0.96 -10.58 -0.37
C TYR A 159 1.89 -9.39 -0.56
N GLU A 160 2.05 -8.90 -1.80
CA GLU A 160 2.81 -7.70 -2.10
C GLU A 160 2.24 -6.48 -1.36
N GLU A 161 0.93 -6.29 -1.43
CA GLU A 161 0.17 -5.22 -0.78
C GLU A 161 0.32 -5.29 0.74
N THR A 162 0.15 -6.49 1.31
CA THR A 162 0.30 -6.74 2.75
C THR A 162 1.72 -6.40 3.24
N LEU A 163 2.73 -6.83 2.48
CA LEU A 163 4.12 -6.55 2.82
C LEU A 163 4.44 -5.05 2.71
N LEU A 164 4.00 -4.37 1.65
CA LEU A 164 4.23 -2.93 1.48
C LEU A 164 3.62 -2.12 2.63
N ARG A 165 2.38 -2.43 3.02
CA ARG A 165 1.75 -1.82 4.20
C ARG A 165 2.54 -2.09 5.48
N SER A 166 2.99 -3.33 5.67
CA SER A 166 3.81 -3.70 6.83
C SER A 166 5.11 -2.88 6.90
N LEU A 167 5.74 -2.61 5.76
CA LEU A 167 6.98 -1.83 5.66
C LEU A 167 6.79 -0.32 5.88
N LEU A 168 5.56 0.22 5.88
CA LEU A 168 5.30 1.61 6.28
C LEU A 168 5.68 1.87 7.75
N ALA A 169 5.55 0.85 8.62
CA ALA A 169 5.95 0.95 10.01
C ALA A 169 7.49 1.02 10.19
N GLY A 170 8.26 0.75 9.13
CA GLY A 170 9.70 0.82 9.09
C GLY A 170 10.34 -0.41 8.44
N PRO A 171 11.68 -0.39 8.28
CA PRO A 171 12.41 -1.47 7.64
C PRO A 171 12.26 -2.80 8.39
N LYS A 172 12.10 -3.91 7.66
CA LYS A 172 11.94 -5.26 8.24
C LYS A 172 12.99 -6.23 7.76
N THR A 173 13.40 -7.11 8.64
CA THR A 173 14.30 -8.23 8.34
C THR A 173 13.58 -9.33 7.58
N PHE A 174 14.32 -10.26 6.97
CA PHE A 174 13.71 -11.40 6.29
C PHE A 174 12.83 -12.24 7.22
N GLU A 175 13.28 -12.49 8.46
CA GLU A 175 12.53 -13.25 9.47
C GLU A 175 11.21 -12.55 9.85
N GLU A 176 11.24 -11.22 9.99
CA GLU A 176 10.03 -10.41 10.24
C GLU A 176 9.10 -10.36 9.02
N ILE A 177 9.62 -10.56 7.81
CA ILE A 177 8.80 -10.63 6.60
C ILE A 177 8.14 -12.01 6.49
N GLU A 178 8.84 -13.07 6.85
CA GLU A 178 8.31 -14.43 6.91
C GLU A 178 7.18 -14.62 7.93
N SER A 179 7.08 -13.73 8.92
CA SER A 179 5.94 -13.73 9.85
C SER A 179 4.72 -12.97 9.31
N VAL A 180 4.92 -12.05 8.37
CA VAL A 180 3.85 -11.26 7.72
C VAL A 180 3.28 -12.00 6.50
N ILE A 181 4.15 -12.64 5.73
CA ILE A 181 3.80 -13.41 4.53
C ILE A 181 4.42 -14.81 4.58
N SER A 182 3.86 -15.76 3.84
CA SER A 182 4.36 -17.14 3.89
C SER A 182 5.85 -17.25 3.50
N PRO A 183 6.68 -18.00 4.27
CA PRO A 183 8.10 -18.21 3.98
C PRO A 183 8.39 -18.71 2.55
N LYS A 184 7.50 -19.57 2.03
CA LYS A 184 7.64 -20.20 0.71
C LYS A 184 7.64 -19.19 -0.45
N ILE A 185 7.05 -18.02 -0.25
CA ILE A 185 6.86 -17.01 -1.31
C ILE A 185 7.62 -15.71 -1.04
N ALA A 186 8.11 -15.50 0.19
CA ALA A 186 8.76 -14.26 0.61
C ALA A 186 9.91 -13.86 -0.32
N SER A 187 10.81 -14.79 -0.65
CA SER A 187 11.93 -14.53 -1.55
C SER A 187 11.48 -14.07 -2.96
N ARG A 188 10.39 -14.65 -3.48
CA ARG A 188 9.84 -14.29 -4.80
C ARG A 188 9.23 -12.90 -4.80
N ILE A 189 8.47 -12.58 -3.76
CA ILE A 189 7.83 -11.27 -3.57
C ILE A 189 8.90 -10.18 -3.44
N LEU A 190 9.89 -10.38 -2.57
CA LEU A 190 10.98 -9.41 -2.38
C LEU A 190 11.79 -9.18 -3.66
N LYS A 191 12.01 -10.23 -4.45
CA LYS A 191 12.66 -10.09 -5.76
C LYS A 191 11.83 -9.18 -6.67
N ARG A 192 10.53 -9.43 -6.83
CA ARG A 192 9.64 -8.64 -7.68
C ARG A 192 9.55 -7.19 -7.23
N LEU A 193 9.27 -6.95 -5.95
CA LEU A 193 9.17 -5.61 -5.39
C LEU A 193 10.46 -4.79 -5.57
N ARG A 194 11.63 -5.45 -5.53
CA ARG A 194 12.90 -4.80 -5.83
C ARG A 194 13.07 -4.53 -7.32
N GLU A 195 12.66 -5.44 -8.20
CA GLU A 195 12.71 -5.26 -9.66
C GLU A 195 11.85 -4.09 -10.12
N VAL A 196 10.68 -3.88 -9.51
CA VAL A 196 9.80 -2.72 -9.79
C VAL A 196 10.19 -1.45 -9.01
N GLY A 197 11.26 -1.51 -8.21
CA GLY A 197 11.82 -0.36 -7.50
C GLY A 197 11.00 0.13 -6.31
N LEU A 198 10.15 -0.71 -5.72
CA LEU A 198 9.33 -0.37 -4.54
C LEU A 198 10.06 -0.57 -3.22
N ILE A 199 11.01 -1.51 -3.18
CA ILE A 199 11.82 -1.77 -1.99
C ILE A 199 13.30 -1.70 -2.31
N VAL A 200 14.07 -1.35 -1.30
CA VAL A 200 15.52 -1.34 -1.32
C VAL A 200 16.06 -2.23 -0.22
N THR A 201 17.17 -2.89 -0.52
CA THR A 201 18.05 -3.52 0.48
C THR A 201 19.36 -2.76 0.50
N PRO A 202 20.03 -2.64 1.65
CA PRO A 202 21.39 -2.13 1.71
C PRO A 202 22.27 -2.82 0.66
N GLU A 203 23.02 -2.02 -0.12
CA GLU A 203 23.94 -2.54 -1.15
C GLU A 203 25.01 -3.46 -0.56
N ASP A 204 25.37 -3.21 0.71
CA ASP A 204 26.29 -4.03 1.46
C ASP A 204 25.67 -5.42 1.70
N ARG A 205 26.18 -6.42 0.98
CA ARG A 205 25.87 -7.84 1.22
C ARG A 205 26.35 -8.32 2.60
N ASP A 206 27.16 -7.52 3.26
CA ASP A 206 27.73 -7.79 4.56
C ASP A 206 26.63 -7.78 5.62
N TYR A 207 26.48 -8.91 6.31
CA TYR A 207 25.55 -9.08 7.44
C TYR A 207 26.32 -9.20 8.76
N VAL A 208 27.64 -9.05 8.72
CA VAL A 208 28.55 -9.16 9.86
C VAL A 208 29.31 -7.86 10.00
N PHE A 209 29.08 -7.18 11.12
CA PHE A 209 29.69 -5.90 11.42
C PHE A 209 30.55 -6.00 12.68
N PHE A 210 31.65 -5.27 12.65
CA PHE A 210 32.63 -5.18 13.71
C PHE A 210 32.49 -3.84 14.41
N PHE A 211 32.44 -3.86 15.74
CA PHE A 211 32.20 -2.69 16.58
C PHE A 211 33.32 -2.54 17.61
N LYS A 212 33.68 -1.31 17.94
CA LYS A 212 34.59 -1.03 19.05
C LYS A 212 33.92 -1.39 20.39
N SER A 213 34.67 -2.08 21.24
CA SER A 213 34.29 -2.30 22.63
C SER A 213 34.54 -1.03 23.47
N LYS A 214 34.02 -1.01 24.71
CA LYS A 214 34.31 0.05 25.70
C LYS A 214 35.71 -0.09 26.35
N ARG A 215 36.52 -1.08 25.95
CA ARG A 215 37.83 -1.34 26.55
C ARG A 215 38.83 -0.29 26.10
N ASP A 216 39.69 0.15 27.02
CA ASP A 216 40.74 1.12 26.74
C ASP A 216 41.79 0.51 25.78
N PRO A 217 41.96 1.07 24.57
CA PRO A 217 42.94 0.56 23.60
C PRO A 217 44.38 0.76 24.07
N ASN A 218 44.68 1.75 24.90
CA ASN A 218 46.05 2.06 25.31
C ASN A 218 46.70 0.99 26.20
N LYS A 219 45.88 0.06 26.74
CA LYS A 219 46.33 -1.06 27.58
C LYS A 219 46.75 -2.29 26.78
N GLU A 220 46.62 -2.26 25.45
CA GLU A 220 46.94 -3.37 24.56
C GLU A 220 48.10 -3.01 23.62
N THR A 221 48.91 -4.00 23.27
CA THR A 221 49.98 -3.83 22.28
C THR A 221 49.41 -3.92 20.87
N PHE A 222 49.67 -2.92 20.03
CA PHE A 222 49.26 -2.93 18.63
C PHE A 222 50.48 -3.07 17.72
N THR A 223 50.32 -3.84 16.64
CA THR A 223 51.14 -3.59 15.44
C THR A 223 50.62 -2.34 14.74
N GLU A 224 51.47 -1.62 14.01
CA GLU A 224 51.09 -0.38 13.32
C GLU A 224 49.89 -0.57 12.37
N THR A 225 49.85 -1.70 11.66
CA THR A 225 48.73 -2.05 10.79
C THR A 225 47.45 -2.37 11.58
N GLU A 226 47.58 -3.00 12.74
CA GLU A 226 46.43 -3.34 13.59
C GLU A 226 45.83 -2.08 14.25
N ARG A 227 46.68 -1.11 14.64
CA ARG A 227 46.22 0.21 15.10
C ARG A 227 45.46 0.93 14.00
N LYS A 228 46.00 0.97 12.77
CA LYS A 228 45.33 1.54 11.60
C LYS A 228 43.96 0.91 11.34
N VAL A 229 43.85 -0.41 11.43
CA VAL A 229 42.57 -1.13 11.29
C VAL A 229 41.61 -0.76 12.41
N TYR A 230 42.07 -0.75 13.67
CA TYR A 230 41.23 -0.41 14.83
C TYR A 230 40.68 1.02 14.77
N GLU A 231 41.52 2.00 14.43
CA GLU A 231 41.12 3.41 14.35
C GLU A 231 40.01 3.64 13.34
N ARG A 232 40.01 2.91 12.22
CA ARG A 232 38.98 3.01 11.17
C ARG A 232 37.67 2.30 11.48
N ILE A 233 37.57 1.55 12.58
CA ILE A 233 36.29 0.98 13.01
C ILE A 233 35.47 2.07 13.71
N PRO A 234 34.30 2.47 13.17
CA PRO A 234 33.47 3.47 13.81
C PRO A 234 32.62 2.86 14.94
N SER A 235 32.02 3.70 15.78
CA SER A 235 31.15 3.25 16.88
C SER A 235 29.86 2.60 16.37
N GLN A 236 29.32 3.07 15.24
CA GLN A 236 28.16 2.47 14.56
C GLN A 236 28.46 1.12 13.87
N GLY A 237 29.73 0.68 13.86
CA GLY A 237 30.17 -0.58 13.27
C GLY A 237 30.49 -0.49 11.78
N ILE A 238 31.31 -1.42 11.29
CA ILE A 238 31.75 -1.51 9.90
C ILE A 238 31.86 -2.96 9.45
N SER A 239 31.59 -3.22 8.17
CA SER A 239 31.80 -4.54 7.59
C SER A 239 33.27 -4.81 7.24
N ALA A 240 33.64 -6.09 7.11
CA ALA A 240 35.00 -6.43 6.66
C ALA A 240 35.29 -5.95 5.23
N GLY A 241 34.29 -5.99 4.34
CA GLY A 241 34.41 -5.53 2.96
C GLY A 241 34.72 -4.03 2.88
N ARG A 242 33.94 -3.22 3.61
CA ARG A 242 34.15 -1.77 3.65
C ARG A 242 35.46 -1.39 4.34
N LEU A 243 35.78 -2.04 5.44
CA LEU A 243 37.05 -1.83 6.16
C LEU A 243 38.28 -2.21 5.31
N SER A 244 38.19 -3.27 4.50
CA SER A 244 39.23 -3.67 3.55
C SER A 244 39.51 -2.58 2.51
N LYS A 245 38.45 -1.96 1.96
CA LYS A 245 38.57 -0.84 1.02
C LYS A 245 39.19 0.39 1.68
N GLU A 246 38.70 0.78 2.85
CA GLU A 246 39.16 1.97 3.59
C GLU A 246 40.62 1.86 4.08
N THR A 247 41.07 0.64 4.40
CA THR A 247 42.45 0.40 4.86
C THR A 247 43.41 0.03 3.74
N SER A 248 42.91 -0.15 2.51
CA SER A 248 43.64 -0.66 1.35
C SER A 248 44.32 -2.01 1.62
N LEU A 249 43.69 -2.85 2.45
CA LEU A 249 44.17 -4.19 2.79
C LEU A 249 43.34 -5.24 2.03
N SER A 250 43.96 -6.36 1.68
CA SER A 250 43.19 -7.53 1.17
C SER A 250 42.23 -8.06 2.24
N MET A 251 41.09 -8.62 1.82
CA MET A 251 40.11 -9.24 2.71
C MET A 251 40.73 -10.24 3.70
N ARG A 252 41.68 -11.06 3.23
CA ARG A 252 42.40 -12.03 4.09
C ARG A 252 43.18 -11.33 5.20
N ARG A 253 43.89 -10.24 4.89
CA ARG A 253 44.63 -9.45 5.90
C ARG A 253 43.67 -8.72 6.84
N THR A 254 42.59 -8.15 6.33
CA THR A 254 41.54 -7.52 7.15
C THR A 254 40.99 -8.50 8.19
N TYR A 255 40.59 -9.70 7.78
CA TYR A 255 40.13 -10.73 8.71
C TYR A 255 41.21 -11.18 9.70
N LYS A 256 42.48 -11.27 9.29
CA LYS A 256 43.59 -11.58 10.20
C LYS A 256 43.67 -10.55 11.34
N TYR A 257 43.65 -9.26 11.03
CA TYR A 257 43.72 -8.20 12.04
C TYR A 257 42.45 -8.10 12.87
N LEU A 258 41.26 -8.24 12.26
CA LEU A 258 40.00 -8.31 13.00
C LEU A 258 39.96 -9.49 13.99
N ARG A 259 40.51 -10.65 13.63
CA ARG A 259 40.63 -11.79 14.54
C ARG A 259 41.55 -11.47 15.73
N GLY A 260 42.67 -10.79 15.49
CA GLY A 260 43.59 -10.31 16.54
C GLY A 260 42.91 -9.33 17.50
N LEU A 261 42.27 -8.30 16.96
CA LEU A 261 41.50 -7.31 17.72
C LEU A 261 40.36 -7.94 18.54
N LYS A 262 39.69 -8.96 17.98
CA LYS A 262 38.66 -9.72 18.68
C LYS A 262 39.26 -10.53 19.84
N GLY A 263 40.42 -11.17 19.64
CA GLY A 263 41.14 -11.89 20.69
C GLY A 263 41.52 -10.99 21.86
N LYS A 264 41.92 -9.74 21.56
CA LYS A 264 42.21 -8.68 22.56
C LYS A 264 40.96 -8.08 23.20
N LYS A 265 39.76 -8.52 22.79
CA LYS A 265 38.45 -7.99 23.22
C LYS A 265 38.29 -6.49 22.98
N LEU A 266 39.03 -5.91 22.03
CA LEU A 266 38.93 -4.51 21.64
C LEU A 266 37.76 -4.26 20.70
N ILE A 267 37.34 -5.30 19.99
CA ILE A 267 36.17 -5.29 19.12
C ILE A 267 35.27 -6.48 19.41
N PHE A 268 33.99 -6.33 19.08
CA PHE A 268 33.02 -7.42 19.06
C PHE A 268 32.31 -7.47 17.72
N VAL A 269 31.66 -8.60 17.46
CA VAL A 269 30.95 -8.87 16.22
C VAL A 269 29.47 -8.89 16.50
N ARG A 270 28.68 -8.20 15.69
CA ARG A 270 27.22 -8.41 15.63
C ARG A 270 26.82 -8.77 14.22
N LYS A 271 25.87 -9.69 14.12
CA LYS A 271 25.16 -9.90 12.88
C LYS A 271 24.05 -8.86 12.82
N THR A 272 24.04 -8.02 11.80
CA THR A 272 22.88 -7.17 11.50
C THR A 272 22.13 -7.85 10.36
N PRO A 273 20.91 -8.34 10.61
CA PRO A 273 20.11 -8.93 9.55
C PRO A 273 19.85 -7.89 8.46
N LYS A 274 19.76 -8.35 7.22
CA LYS A 274 19.38 -7.48 6.10
C LYS A 274 17.96 -7.00 6.34
N ALA A 275 17.81 -5.69 6.44
CA ALA A 275 16.51 -5.04 6.47
C ALA A 275 16.12 -4.58 5.07
N TYR A 276 14.85 -4.77 4.73
CA TYR A 276 14.20 -4.28 3.54
C TYR A 276 13.45 -3.02 3.92
N ALA A 277 13.64 -1.95 3.16
CA ALA A 277 12.97 -0.67 3.35
C ALA A 277 12.20 -0.28 2.10
N LEU A 278 11.18 0.55 2.24
CA LEU A 278 10.50 1.15 1.10
C LEU A 278 11.43 2.17 0.42
N THR A 279 11.29 2.32 -0.89
CA THR A 279 11.78 3.50 -1.62
C THR A 279 10.73 4.61 -1.54
N CYS A 280 11.02 5.83 -2.01
CA CYS A 280 10.01 6.89 -2.08
C CYS A 280 8.77 6.47 -2.91
N LYS A 281 9.00 5.71 -4.00
CA LYS A 281 7.91 5.13 -4.80
C LYS A 281 7.13 4.08 -4.00
N GLY A 282 7.84 3.24 -3.26
CA GLY A 282 7.26 2.25 -2.35
C GLY A 282 6.41 2.86 -1.24
N GLU A 283 6.89 3.93 -0.61
CA GLU A 283 6.17 4.69 0.43
C GLU A 283 4.87 5.26 -0.12
N MET A 284 4.91 5.90 -1.28
CA MET A 284 3.72 6.47 -1.92
C MET A 284 2.66 5.40 -2.21
N LEU A 285 3.05 4.28 -2.82
CA LEU A 285 2.13 3.18 -3.10
C LEU A 285 1.59 2.55 -1.80
N ALA A 286 2.45 2.35 -0.81
CA ALA A 286 2.04 1.78 0.46
C ALA A 286 1.07 2.70 1.20
N SER A 287 1.28 4.03 1.18
CA SER A 287 0.33 5.00 1.74
C SER A 287 -1.02 4.97 1.01
N VAL A 288 -1.01 4.87 -0.32
CA VAL A 288 -2.25 4.69 -1.10
C VAL A 288 -2.98 3.41 -0.67
N LEU A 289 -2.26 2.29 -0.52
CA LEU A 289 -2.84 1.02 -0.05
C LEU A 289 -3.43 1.14 1.37
N GLU A 290 -2.75 1.85 2.28
CA GLU A 290 -3.25 2.09 3.62
C GLU A 290 -4.53 2.93 3.59
N SER A 291 -4.54 4.04 2.85
CA SER A 291 -5.73 4.89 2.74
C SER A 291 -6.90 4.17 2.08
N LEU A 292 -6.67 3.29 1.10
CA LEU A 292 -7.72 2.43 0.55
C LEU A 292 -8.33 1.52 1.63
N HIS A 293 -7.49 0.93 2.48
CA HIS A 293 -7.94 0.08 3.58
C HIS A 293 -8.73 0.86 4.63
N GLU A 294 -8.27 2.08 4.97
CA GLU A 294 -8.97 2.98 5.88
C GLU A 294 -10.36 3.36 5.34
N ILE A 295 -10.50 3.66 4.04
CA ILE A 295 -11.82 3.95 3.47
C ILE A 295 -12.74 2.73 3.53
N VAL A 296 -12.22 1.54 3.27
CA VAL A 296 -12.99 0.29 3.43
C VAL A 296 -13.47 0.18 4.88
N GLU A 297 -12.58 0.28 5.87
CA GLU A 297 -12.97 0.17 7.27
C GLU A 297 -13.95 1.27 7.71
N GLU A 298 -13.74 2.51 7.28
CA GLU A 298 -14.65 3.62 7.54
C GLU A 298 -16.04 3.33 6.96
N THR A 299 -16.09 2.92 5.69
CA THR A 299 -17.36 2.63 4.98
C THR A 299 -18.10 1.47 5.63
N TRP A 300 -17.37 0.42 6.03
CA TRP A 300 -17.90 -0.70 6.78
C TRP A 300 -18.50 -0.27 8.12
N ASN A 301 -17.74 0.49 8.91
CA ASN A 301 -18.20 0.95 10.21
C ASN A 301 -19.41 1.89 10.10
N SER A 302 -19.44 2.74 9.06
CA SER A 302 -20.57 3.63 8.79
C SER A 302 -21.81 2.84 8.33
N SER A 303 -21.67 1.78 7.53
CA SER A 303 -22.81 0.94 7.14
C SER A 303 -23.47 0.32 8.36
N GLN A 304 -22.68 -0.28 9.26
CA GLN A 304 -23.17 -0.91 10.49
C GLN A 304 -23.92 0.10 11.38
N LYS A 305 -23.37 1.31 11.57
CA LYS A 305 -24.03 2.37 12.36
C LYS A 305 -25.36 2.81 11.76
N VAL A 306 -25.44 2.96 10.43
CA VAL A 306 -26.65 3.42 9.74
C VAL A 306 -27.78 2.39 9.85
N PHE A 307 -27.46 1.11 9.85
CA PHE A 307 -28.47 0.05 9.94
C PHE A 307 -28.89 -0.24 11.39
N HIS A 308 -27.97 -0.28 12.36
CA HIS A 308 -28.32 -0.46 13.77
C HIS A 308 -29.03 0.74 14.42
N ALA A 309 -28.83 1.96 13.91
CA ALA A 309 -29.56 3.13 14.38
C ALA A 309 -31.06 3.11 14.02
N ASN A 310 -31.47 2.35 13.00
CA ASN A 310 -32.87 2.23 12.58
C ASN A 310 -33.61 1.07 13.27
N GLU A 311 -32.93 0.18 14.00
CA GLU A 311 -33.57 -0.90 14.77
C GLU A 311 -34.00 -0.45 16.17
N ASN A 312 -33.51 0.71 16.63
CA ASN A 312 -33.79 1.28 17.96
C ASN A 312 -34.68 2.54 17.90
N ALA A 313 -35.34 2.81 16.77
CA ALA A 313 -36.24 3.95 16.54
C ALA A 313 -37.61 3.47 16.09
#